data_AF-A0A8T5RZY7-F1
#
_entry.id   AF-A0A8T5RZY7-F1
#
_cell.length_a   1.000
_cell.length_b   1.000
_cell.length_c   1.000
_cell.angle_alpha   90.00
_cell.angle_beta   90.00
_cell.angle_gamma   90.00
#
_symmetry.space_group_name_H-M   'P 1'
#
loop_
_entity.id
_entity.type
_entity.pdbx_description
1 polymer ?
#
loop_
_entity_poly.entity_id
_entity_poly.type
_entity_poly.pdbx_seq_one_letter_code
_entity_poly.pdbx_strand_id
1 'polypeptide(L)'
;MIDEEDDEEFLKKKRSLRSILKTLVSIGLIAIGVLFMYIGGADQTTNLIIGFTFICIGTTIIQMKKGPSDPVRQTLTILKCKSCQAIKVRNYENGDFVFKSAGACDKCNESMEINQIYSVKLKKSKDKDIKFEKDKEKLSQTIEI
;
A
#
# COMPACT_ATOMS: atom_id res chain seq x y z
N MET A 1 10.73 21.20 0.14
CA MET A 1 10.99 20.61 -1.19
C MET A 1 10.63 19.12 -1.19
N ILE A 2 9.44 18.83 -0.69
CA ILE A 2 8.74 17.56 -0.79
C ILE A 2 7.35 18.05 -1.15
N ASP A 3 6.78 17.58 -2.27
CA ASP A 3 5.32 17.53 -2.58
C ASP A 3 5.05 17.52 -4.10
N GLU A 4 6.00 17.91 -4.97
CA GLU A 4 5.74 17.93 -6.43
C GLU A 4 5.71 16.54 -7.10
N GLU A 5 6.45 15.55 -6.58
CA GLU A 5 6.47 14.21 -7.19
C GLU A 5 5.18 13.41 -6.93
N ASP A 6 4.46 13.69 -5.84
CA ASP A 6 3.23 12.97 -5.49
C ASP A 6 2.06 13.43 -6.39
N ASP A 7 2.05 14.69 -6.85
CA ASP A 7 0.99 15.26 -7.69
C ASP A 7 0.99 14.72 -9.13
N GLU A 8 2.17 14.43 -9.69
CA GLU A 8 2.26 13.87 -11.05
C GLU A 8 1.74 12.42 -11.12
N GLU A 9 1.81 11.66 -10.02
CA GLU A 9 1.32 10.28 -9.97
C GLU A 9 -0.23 10.20 -9.97
N PHE A 10 -0.90 11.26 -9.48
CA PHE A 10 -2.36 11.37 -9.54
C PHE A 10 -2.89 11.52 -10.97
N LEU A 11 -2.15 12.20 -11.86
CA LEU A 11 -2.59 12.47 -13.24
C LEU A 11 -2.61 11.22 -14.14
N LYS A 12 -1.81 10.19 -13.84
CA LYS A 12 -1.77 8.94 -14.62
C LYS A 12 -2.61 7.79 -14.05
N LYS A 13 -3.39 8.04 -12.99
CA LYS A 13 -4.25 7.02 -12.38
C LYS A 13 -5.43 6.70 -13.29
N LYS A 14 -5.21 5.79 -14.25
CA LYS A 14 -6.25 5.12 -15.04
C LYS A 14 -7.27 4.54 -14.05
N ARG A 15 -8.36 5.26 -13.79
CA ARG A 15 -9.39 4.83 -12.84
C ARG A 15 -9.84 3.44 -13.27
N SER A 16 -9.64 2.45 -12.40
CA SER A 16 -10.09 1.09 -12.65
C SER A 16 -11.57 1.12 -13.02
N LEU A 17 -11.92 0.61 -14.21
CA LEU A 17 -13.29 0.61 -14.73
C LEU A 17 -14.27 -0.03 -13.73
N ARG A 18 -13.80 -1.02 -12.97
CA ARG A 18 -14.53 -1.64 -11.86
C ARG A 18 -14.86 -0.66 -10.74
N SER A 19 -13.99 0.31 -10.45
CA SER A 19 -14.23 1.35 -9.44
C SER A 19 -15.23 2.40 -9.92
N ILE A 20 -15.20 2.74 -11.21
CA ILE A 20 -16.18 3.65 -11.82
C ILE A 20 -17.55 3.00 -11.78
N LEU A 21 -17.66 1.73 -12.20
CA LEU A 21 -18.89 0.97 -12.18
C LEU A 21 -19.51 0.91 -10.78
N LYS A 22 -18.72 0.58 -9.74
CA LYS A 22 -19.18 0.58 -8.34
C LYS A 22 -19.71 1.94 -7.89
N THR A 23 -19.06 3.02 -8.33
CA THR A 23 -19.48 4.39 -7.99
C THR A 23 -20.80 4.74 -8.69
N LEU A 24 -20.96 4.37 -9.96
CA LEU A 24 -22.22 4.56 -10.70
C LEU A 24 -23.37 3.77 -10.08
N VAL A 25 -23.14 2.51 -9.68
CA VAL A 25 -24.14 1.67 -9.00
C VAL A 25 -24.58 2.29 -7.67
N SER A 26 -23.64 2.80 -6.88
CA SER A 26 -23.93 3.49 -5.62
C SER A 26 -24.78 4.76 -5.83
N ILE A 27 -24.45 5.58 -6.82
CA ILE A 27 -25.24 6.78 -7.17
C ILE A 27 -26.65 6.37 -7.60
N GLY A 28 -26.79 5.28 -8.37
CA GLY A 28 -28.08 4.72 -8.75
C GLY A 28 -28.94 4.31 -7.54
N LEU A 29 -28.35 3.63 -6.55
CA LEU A 29 -29.06 3.25 -5.31
C LEU A 29 -29.57 4.46 -4.53
N ILE A 30 -28.77 5.52 -4.44
CA ILE A 30 -29.16 6.77 -3.78
C ILE A 30 -30.32 7.43 -4.54
N ALA A 31 -30.23 7.51 -5.86
CA ALA A 31 -31.30 8.07 -6.70
C ALA A 31 -32.61 7.28 -6.58
N ILE A 32 -32.53 5.94 -6.54
CA ILE A 32 -33.70 5.07 -6.31
C ILE A 32 -34.28 5.32 -4.91
N GLY A 33 -33.44 5.43 -3.88
CA GLY A 33 -33.88 5.75 -2.52
C GLY A 33 -34.65 7.08 -2.45
N VAL A 34 -34.15 8.11 -3.12
CA VAL A 34 -34.82 9.42 -3.22
C VAL A 34 -36.13 9.31 -4.01
N LEU A 35 -36.13 8.63 -5.15
CA LEU A 35 -37.35 8.41 -5.96
C LEU A 35 -38.44 7.70 -5.15
N PHE A 36 -38.06 6.70 -4.36
CA PHE A 36 -38.97 5.91 -3.54
C PHE A 36 -39.62 6.75 -2.42
N MET A 37 -38.94 7.79 -1.92
CA MET A 37 -39.52 8.73 -0.96
C MET A 37 -40.64 9.59 -1.56
N TYR A 38 -40.55 9.94 -2.84
CA TYR A 38 -41.51 10.85 -3.50
C TYR A 38 -42.64 10.14 -4.26
N ILE A 39 -42.38 8.95 -4.81
CA ILE A 39 -43.30 8.24 -5.73
C ILE A 39 -43.77 6.90 -5.14
N GLY A 40 -43.31 6.51 -3.95
CA GLY A 40 -43.66 5.23 -3.33
C GLY A 40 -45.17 5.07 -3.09
N GLY A 41 -45.72 3.92 -3.48
CA GLY A 41 -47.15 3.62 -3.40
C GLY A 41 -47.63 2.99 -2.09
N ALA A 42 -46.73 2.76 -1.12
CA ALA A 42 -47.09 2.31 0.22
C ALA A 42 -47.37 3.51 1.16
N ASP A 43 -47.52 3.24 2.46
CA ASP A 43 -47.63 4.30 3.48
C ASP A 43 -46.40 5.22 3.48
N GLN A 44 -46.62 6.51 3.76
CA GLN A 44 -45.57 7.54 3.76
C GLN A 44 -44.42 7.16 4.71
N THR A 45 -44.73 6.56 5.85
CA THR A 45 -43.73 6.11 6.84
C THR A 45 -42.88 4.99 6.28
N THR A 46 -43.49 4.02 5.61
CA THR A 46 -42.79 2.88 5.00
C THR A 46 -41.87 3.31 3.86
N ASN A 47 -42.33 4.23 3.01
CA ASN A 47 -41.53 4.77 1.90
C ASN A 47 -40.29 5.54 2.40
N LEU A 48 -40.43 6.30 3.50
CA LEU A 48 -39.32 7.04 4.11
C LEU A 48 -38.26 6.07 4.68
N ILE A 49 -38.68 5.04 5.41
CA ILE A 49 -37.76 4.03 5.99
C ILE A 49 -37.00 3.28 4.89
N ILE A 50 -37.69 2.88 3.82
CA ILE A 50 -37.07 2.17 2.69
C ILE A 50 -36.11 3.08 1.95
N GLY A 51 -36.52 4.30 1.64
CA GLY A 51 -35.67 5.29 0.96
C GLY A 51 -34.40 5.61 1.76
N PHE A 52 -34.53 5.81 3.07
CA PHE A 52 -33.39 6.07 3.95
C PHE A 52 -32.42 4.89 3.98
N THR A 53 -32.95 3.67 4.02
CA THR A 53 -32.15 2.44 3.98
C THR A 53 -31.29 2.36 2.71
N PHE A 54 -31.86 2.65 1.54
CA PHE A 54 -31.11 2.66 0.28
C PHE A 54 -30.01 3.73 0.24
N ILE A 55 -30.25 4.90 0.83
CA ILE A 55 -29.24 5.97 0.93
C ILE A 55 -28.09 5.54 1.88
N CYS A 56 -28.40 4.92 3.02
CA CYS A 56 -27.38 4.39 3.93
C CYS A 56 -26.52 3.29 3.27
N ILE A 57 -27.14 2.39 2.51
CA ILE A 57 -26.41 1.35 1.77
C ILE A 57 -25.55 1.97 0.66
N GLY A 58 -26.09 2.91 -0.11
CA GLY A 58 -25.36 3.59 -1.18
C GLY A 58 -24.12 4.34 -0.67
N THR A 59 -24.24 5.02 0.48
CA THR A 59 -23.15 5.80 1.11
C THR A 59 -22.11 4.91 1.80
N THR A 60 -22.49 3.78 2.39
CA THR A 60 -21.53 2.83 2.98
C THR A 60 -20.64 2.18 1.92
N ILE A 61 -21.19 1.82 0.75
CA ILE A 61 -20.40 1.28 -0.38
C ILE A 61 -19.33 2.28 -0.87
N ILE A 62 -19.63 3.58 -0.87
CA ILE A 62 -18.66 4.64 -1.22
C ILE A 62 -17.54 4.72 -0.17
N GLN A 63 -17.88 4.55 1.10
CA GLN A 63 -16.94 4.65 2.22
C GLN A 63 -16.02 3.42 2.34
N MET A 64 -16.46 2.25 1.87
CA MET A 64 -15.64 1.01 1.84
C MET A 64 -14.49 1.02 0.81
N LYS A 65 -14.13 2.19 0.25
CA LYS A 65 -12.94 2.33 -0.59
C LYS A 65 -11.72 1.93 0.25
N LYS A 66 -11.08 0.80 -0.11
CA LYS A 66 -9.78 0.43 0.45
C LYS A 66 -8.83 1.60 0.21
N GLY A 67 -8.25 2.13 1.30
CA GLY A 67 -7.18 3.12 1.23
C GLY A 67 -6.02 2.59 0.37
N PRO A 68 -5.16 3.48 -0.15
CA PRO A 68 -3.95 3.03 -0.83
C PRO A 68 -3.22 2.03 0.07
N SER A 69 -2.90 0.84 -0.46
CA SER A 69 -2.10 -0.12 0.29
C SER A 69 -0.79 0.55 0.65
N ASP A 70 -0.42 0.56 1.94
CA ASP A 70 0.85 1.14 2.36
C ASP A 70 2.00 0.56 1.51
N PRO A 71 2.91 1.40 1.02
CA PRO A 71 4.04 0.93 0.24
C PRO A 71 4.87 -0.02 1.11
N VAL A 72 5.29 -1.15 0.52
CA VAL A 72 6.17 -2.09 1.22
C VAL A 72 7.44 -1.34 1.61
N ARG A 73 7.76 -1.33 2.90
CA ARG A 73 8.95 -0.67 3.42
C ARG A 73 10.04 -1.69 3.73
N GLN A 74 11.30 -1.29 3.54
CA GLN A 74 12.47 -2.08 3.91
C GLN A 74 13.38 -1.22 4.78
N THR A 75 13.83 -1.76 5.91
CA THR A 75 14.77 -1.06 6.79
C THR A 75 16.20 -1.41 6.39
N LEU A 76 17.00 -0.38 6.15
CA LEU A 76 18.40 -0.49 5.76
C LEU A 76 19.30 0.06 6.86
N THR A 77 20.44 -0.59 7.02
CA THR A 77 21.53 -0.19 7.91
C THR A 77 22.70 0.30 7.06
N ILE A 78 23.15 1.52 7.32
CA ILE A 78 24.36 2.09 6.71
C ILE A 78 25.51 1.98 7.70
N LEU A 79 26.59 1.33 7.26
CA LEU A 79 27.87 1.29 7.94
C LEU A 79 28.81 2.30 7.32
N LYS A 80 29.57 3.01 8.16
CA LYS A 80 30.61 3.95 7.76
C LYS A 80 31.93 3.58 8.43
N CYS A 81 33.02 3.55 7.66
CA CYS A 81 34.35 3.34 8.21
C CYS A 81 34.87 4.62 8.91
N LYS A 82 35.50 4.47 10.08
CA LYS A 82 36.06 5.60 10.84
C LYS A 82 37.27 6.26 10.18
N SER A 83 38.07 5.49 9.43
CA SER A 83 39.32 5.96 8.83
C SER A 83 39.16 6.39 7.38
N CYS A 84 38.73 5.49 6.48
CA CYS A 84 38.61 5.82 5.05
C CYS A 84 37.22 6.34 4.63
N GLN A 85 36.27 6.46 5.56
CA GLN A 85 34.90 6.92 5.31
C GLN A 85 34.09 6.10 4.28
N ALA A 86 34.54 4.90 3.93
CA ALA A 86 33.80 3.99 3.05
C ALA A 86 32.41 3.68 3.63
N ILE A 87 31.42 3.62 2.74
CA ILE A 87 30.01 3.35 3.09
C ILE A 87 29.63 1.96 2.60
N LYS A 88 29.00 1.17 3.47
CA LYS A 88 28.43 -0.14 3.16
C LYS A 88 26.97 -0.17 3.57
N VAL A 89 26.07 -0.58 2.68
CA VAL A 89 24.63 -0.64 2.94
C VAL A 89 24.20 -2.10 3.00
N ARG A 90 23.43 -2.47 4.02
CA ARG A 90 22.83 -3.79 4.15
C ARG A 90 21.42 -3.72 4.74
N ASN A 91 20.74 -4.86 4.75
CA ASN A 91 19.46 -5.00 5.44
C ASN A 91 19.66 -4.86 6.95
N TYR A 92 18.66 -4.30 7.61
CA TYR A 92 18.58 -4.30 9.06
C TYR A 92 18.64 -5.73 9.60
N GLU A 93 19.46 -5.92 10.63
CA GLU A 93 19.55 -7.16 11.39
C GLU A 93 19.18 -6.89 12.85
N ASN A 94 18.60 -7.89 13.51
CA ASN A 94 18.19 -7.77 14.90
C ASN A 94 19.39 -7.41 15.79
N GLY A 95 19.24 -6.35 16.58
CA GLY A 95 20.32 -5.83 17.43
C GLY A 95 21.25 -4.82 16.74
N ASP A 96 20.92 -4.34 15.54
CA ASP A 96 21.52 -3.14 14.98
C ASP A 96 21.07 -1.89 15.73
N PHE A 97 22.02 -1.05 16.12
CA PHE A 97 21.80 0.28 16.68
C PHE A 97 22.89 1.25 16.19
N VAL A 98 22.58 2.54 16.19
CA VAL A 98 23.50 3.59 15.72
C VAL A 98 24.74 3.65 16.61
N PHE A 99 25.91 3.85 16.01
CA PHE A 99 27.25 3.80 16.61
C PHE A 99 27.74 2.43 17.09
N LYS A 100 27.02 1.34 16.77
CA LYS A 100 27.53 -0.02 16.98
C LYS A 100 28.69 -0.32 16.04
N SER A 101 29.79 -0.87 16.57
CA SER A 101 30.88 -1.41 15.73
C SER A 101 30.42 -2.69 15.05
N ALA A 102 30.55 -2.75 13.72
CA ALA A 102 30.02 -3.83 12.89
C ALA A 102 30.97 -4.16 11.73
N GLY A 103 31.83 -5.16 11.95
CA GLY A 103 32.72 -5.71 10.92
C GLY A 103 33.93 -4.84 10.59
N ALA A 104 34.74 -5.35 9.65
CA ALA A 104 35.94 -4.69 9.13
C ALA A 104 35.67 -4.08 7.75
N CYS A 105 36.36 -2.99 7.45
CA CYS A 105 36.26 -2.27 6.19
C CYS A 105 36.95 -3.02 5.06
N ASP A 106 36.24 -3.25 3.96
CA ASP A 106 36.77 -3.95 2.78
C ASP A 106 37.94 -3.19 2.10
N LYS A 107 38.16 -1.90 2.42
CA LYS A 107 39.22 -1.07 1.83
C LYS A 107 40.46 -0.91 2.70
N CYS A 108 40.29 -0.71 4.01
CA CYS A 108 41.41 -0.41 4.93
C CYS A 108 41.50 -1.35 6.13
N ASN A 109 40.65 -2.39 6.20
CA ASN A 109 40.57 -3.38 7.29
C ASN A 109 40.30 -2.82 8.70
N GLU A 110 40.03 -1.52 8.84
CA GLU A 110 39.63 -0.93 10.11
C GLU A 110 38.15 -1.20 10.45
N SER A 111 37.78 -0.96 11.70
CA SER A 111 36.40 -1.16 12.16
C SER A 111 35.42 -0.21 11.46
N MET A 112 34.29 -0.77 11.02
CA MET A 112 33.15 0.02 10.56
C MET A 112 32.14 0.17 11.69
N GLU A 113 31.40 1.27 11.69
CA GLU A 113 30.31 1.51 12.64
C GLU A 113 29.00 1.77 11.91
N ILE A 114 27.88 1.40 12.54
CA ILE A 114 26.55 1.71 12.02
C ILE A 114 26.31 3.21 12.19
N ASN A 115 26.25 3.94 11.09
CA ASN A 115 26.05 5.38 11.09
C ASN A 115 24.56 5.76 11.06
N GLN A 116 23.75 5.02 10.31
CA GLN A 116 22.32 5.33 10.13
C GLN A 116 21.49 4.06 9.94
N ILE A 117 20.25 4.10 10.43
CA ILE A 117 19.23 3.07 10.20
C ILE A 117 17.96 3.79 9.77
N TYR A 118 17.44 3.49 8.58
CA TYR A 118 16.22 4.14 8.07
C TYR A 118 15.37 3.20 7.23
N SER A 119 14.09 3.53 7.14
CA SER A 119 13.09 2.78 6.38
C SER A 119 12.90 3.42 5.01
N VAL A 120 13.14 2.66 3.94
CA VAL A 120 12.91 3.09 2.56
C VAL A 120 11.59 2.52 2.04
N LYS A 121 10.83 3.33 1.29
CA LYS A 121 9.69 2.85 0.50
C LYS A 121 10.25 2.08 -0.70
N LEU A 122 9.90 0.81 -0.84
CA LEU A 122 10.23 0.06 -2.04
C LEU A 122 9.22 0.39 -3.13
N LYS A 123 9.70 0.80 -4.31
CA LYS A 123 8.88 0.69 -5.52
C LYS A 123 8.55 -0.79 -5.70
N LYS A 124 7.26 -1.11 -5.87
CA LYS A 124 6.85 -2.45 -6.29
C LYS A 124 7.49 -2.73 -7.65
N SER A 125 8.63 -3.41 -7.66
CA SER A 125 9.20 -3.94 -8.89
C SER A 125 8.33 -5.12 -9.31
N LYS A 126 7.84 -5.10 -10.55
CA LYS A 126 7.10 -6.24 -11.15
C LYS A 126 7.89 -7.56 -11.03
N ASP A 127 9.21 -7.50 -10.86
CA ASP A 127 10.09 -8.65 -10.66
C ASP A 127 9.89 -9.40 -9.34
N LYS A 128 9.48 -8.74 -8.25
CA LYS A 128 9.25 -9.46 -6.98
C LYS A 128 8.00 -10.33 -7.04
N ASP A 129 6.97 -9.90 -7.76
CA ASP A 129 5.77 -10.69 -8.01
C ASP A 129 6.09 -11.93 -8.86
N ILE A 130 6.95 -11.77 -9.89
CA ILE A 130 7.41 -12.89 -10.75
C ILE A 130 8.24 -13.91 -9.96
N LYS A 131 9.09 -13.46 -9.02
CA LYS A 131 9.89 -14.38 -8.19
C LYS A 131 9.03 -15.14 -7.18
N PHE A 132 8.06 -14.45 -6.57
CA PHE A 132 7.14 -15.09 -5.61
C PHE A 132 6.20 -16.10 -6.30
N GLU A 133 5.76 -15.84 -7.54
CA GLU A 133 5.02 -16.81 -8.35
C GLU A 133 5.87 -18.01 -8.74
N LYS A 134 7.12 -17.79 -9.21
CA LYS A 134 8.05 -18.88 -9.55
C LYS A 134 8.41 -19.76 -8.35
N ASP A 135 8.61 -19.17 -7.18
CA ASP A 135 8.95 -19.92 -5.97
C ASP A 135 7.73 -20.72 -5.46
N LYS A 136 6.51 -20.20 -5.67
CA LYS A 136 5.27 -20.90 -5.34
C LYS A 136 4.97 -22.06 -6.29
N GLU A 137 5.25 -21.91 -7.58
CA GLU A 137 5.12 -22.96 -8.60
C GLU A 137 6.10 -24.12 -8.37
N LYS A 138 7.34 -23.81 -7.96
CA LYS A 138 8.32 -24.82 -7.55
C LYS A 138 7.93 -25.58 -6.29
N LEU A 139 7.31 -24.90 -5.32
CA LEU A 139 6.82 -25.55 -4.10
C LEU A 139 5.67 -26.52 -4.40
N SER A 140 4.73 -26.16 -5.28
CA SER A 140 3.63 -27.06 -5.68
C SER A 140 4.12 -28.31 -6.42
N GLN A 141 5.14 -28.18 -7.27
CA GLN A 141 5.70 -29.32 -8.02
C GLN A 141 6.52 -30.29 -7.15
N THR A 142 6.97 -29.86 -5.97
CA THR A 142 7.73 -30.72 -5.04
C THR A 142 6.81 -31.52 -4.11
N ILE A 143 5.54 -31.10 -3.97
CA ILE A 143 4.56 -31.72 -3.07
C ILE A 143 3.72 -32.80 -3.79
N GLU A 144 3.77 -32.86 -5.12
CA GLU A 144 3.04 -33.84 -5.96
C GLU A 144 3.87 -35.08 -6.36
N ILE A 145 4.99 -35.37 -5.68
CA ILE A 145 5.81 -36.59 -5.86
C ILE A 145 5.78 -37.45 -4.60
#